data_AF-T1BEM2-F1
#
_entry.id   AF-T1BEM2-F1
#
_cell.length_a   1.000
_cell.length_b   1.000
_cell.length_c   1.000
_cell.angle_alpha   90.00
_cell.angle_beta   90.00
_cell.angle_gamma   90.00
#
_symmetry.space_group_name_H-M   'P 1'
#
loop_
_entity.id
_entity.type
_entity.pdbx_description
1 polymer ?
#
loop_
_entity_poly.entity_id
_entity_poly.type
_entity_poly.pdbx_seq_one_letter_code
_entity_poly.pdbx_strand_id
1 'polypeptide(L)'
;MPPKVSVRRSKFLREPVRPVDVTRAGSLGALLRQFQDSSIQARNLGRALEVWENALTDRKRPTILLGLAGPLIAAGLRKVLRDLIDWGLVDVVVSTGAIMYQDLYQTVGGRHWKGTPRADDVELRSLYLDRIYDTYVDEVKFEETDRAIAAATEEFPRRPASSREFFQFLGRKYPSTDSILSTAVRRGVPVFSPALIDSSIGIGLTLYYQKNRRRP
;
A
#
# COMPACT_ATOMS: atom_id res chain seq x y z
N MET A 1 4.52 58.47 4.23
CA MET A 1 3.16 58.43 3.66
C MET A 1 2.70 56.97 3.65
N PRO A 2 1.56 56.59 4.27
CA PRO A 2 1.09 55.21 4.22
C PRO A 2 0.77 54.80 2.77
N PRO A 3 1.00 53.52 2.39
CA PRO A 3 0.79 53.07 1.02
C PRO A 3 -0.69 53.19 0.61
N LYS A 4 -0.96 53.68 -0.60
CA LYS A 4 -2.32 53.69 -1.18
C LYS A 4 -2.81 52.26 -1.40
N VAL A 5 -3.83 51.85 -0.67
CA VAL A 5 -4.37 50.48 -0.73
C VAL A 5 -5.33 50.33 -1.91
N SER A 6 -4.97 49.47 -2.87
CA SER A 6 -5.82 49.17 -4.03
C SER A 6 -7.04 48.35 -3.67
N VAL A 7 -8.19 48.65 -4.30
CA VAL A 7 -9.42 47.83 -4.23
C VAL A 7 -9.17 46.39 -4.73
N ARG A 8 -8.18 46.14 -5.59
CA ARG A 8 -7.80 44.77 -5.98
C ARG A 8 -7.35 43.92 -4.79
N ARG A 9 -6.89 44.53 -3.68
CA ARG A 9 -6.38 43.81 -2.51
C ARG A 9 -7.45 42.95 -1.82
N SER A 10 -8.71 43.40 -1.81
CA SER A 10 -9.83 42.63 -1.25
C SER A 10 -10.14 41.34 -2.02
N LYS A 11 -9.65 41.20 -3.26
CA LYS A 11 -9.75 39.96 -4.02
C LYS A 11 -8.84 38.85 -3.48
N PHE A 12 -7.72 39.22 -2.84
CA PHE A 12 -6.73 38.28 -2.31
C PHE A 12 -6.93 37.96 -0.82
N LEU A 13 -7.56 38.87 -0.06
CA LEU A 13 -7.76 38.74 1.39
C LEU A 13 -9.21 38.35 1.73
N ARG A 14 -9.70 37.27 1.12
CA ARG A 14 -11.10 36.80 1.27
C ARG A 14 -11.26 35.72 2.33
N GLU A 15 -10.34 34.77 2.35
CA GLU A 15 -10.41 33.56 3.18
C GLU A 15 -9.22 33.56 4.14
N PRO A 16 -9.40 34.03 5.38
CA PRO A 16 -8.34 34.01 6.37
C PRO A 16 -8.07 32.57 6.81
N VAL A 17 -6.79 32.27 7.10
CA VAL A 17 -6.43 31.03 7.78
C VAL A 17 -7.08 31.01 9.15
N ARG A 18 -7.68 29.87 9.51
CA ARG A 18 -8.30 29.67 10.82
C ARG A 18 -7.42 28.80 11.71
N PRO A 19 -7.22 29.18 12.99
CA PRO A 19 -6.58 28.31 13.96
C PRO A 19 -7.37 27.02 14.15
N VAL A 20 -6.67 25.89 14.23
CA VAL A 20 -7.28 24.61 14.56
C VAL A 20 -7.57 24.58 16.06
N ASP A 21 -8.80 24.19 16.43
CA ASP A 21 -9.23 23.98 17.80
C ASP A 21 -9.54 22.51 18.05
N VAL A 22 -8.54 21.79 18.57
CA VAL A 22 -8.63 20.37 18.88
C VAL A 22 -9.69 20.08 19.95
N THR A 23 -9.95 21.03 20.85
CA THR A 23 -10.95 20.87 21.92
C THR A 23 -12.38 20.81 21.39
N ARG A 24 -12.60 21.35 20.18
CA ARG A 24 -13.90 21.39 19.50
C ARG A 24 -14.09 20.34 18.41
N ALA A 25 -13.07 19.54 18.09
CA ALA A 25 -13.16 18.58 16.99
C ALA A 25 -14.09 17.40 17.33
N GLY A 26 -13.96 16.80 18.51
CA GLY A 26 -14.78 15.64 18.93
C GLY A 26 -14.57 14.34 18.15
N SER A 27 -13.91 14.37 16.98
CA SER A 27 -13.53 13.20 16.17
C SER A 27 -12.33 13.52 15.26
N LEU A 28 -11.67 12.47 14.76
CA LEU A 28 -10.57 12.62 13.78
C LEU A 28 -11.05 13.27 12.47
N GLY A 29 -12.22 12.87 11.96
CA GLY A 29 -12.78 13.45 10.73
C GLY A 29 -13.07 14.94 10.86
N ALA A 30 -13.67 15.36 11.99
CA ALA A 30 -13.90 16.79 12.26
C ALA A 30 -12.59 17.57 12.41
N LEU A 31 -11.56 16.99 13.01
CA LEU A 31 -10.23 17.62 13.08
C LEU A 31 -9.64 17.84 11.68
N LEU A 32 -9.73 16.84 10.80
CA LEU A 32 -9.25 16.95 9.42
C LEU A 32 -10.06 17.96 8.60
N ARG A 33 -11.37 18.11 8.83
CA ARG A 33 -12.16 19.20 8.24
C ARG A 33 -11.67 20.57 8.68
N GLN A 34 -11.37 20.75 9.98
CA GLN A 34 -10.77 22.01 10.44
C GLN A 34 -9.43 22.31 9.75
N PHE A 35 -8.65 21.28 9.41
CA PHE A 35 -7.40 21.48 8.70
C PHE A 35 -7.57 22.14 7.32
N GLN A 36 -8.73 22.04 6.66
CA GLN A 36 -8.98 22.70 5.36
C GLN A 36 -8.78 24.22 5.43
N ASP A 37 -9.19 24.83 6.54
CA ASP A 37 -9.05 26.26 6.77
C ASP A 37 -7.65 26.64 7.33
N SER A 38 -6.79 25.66 7.60
CA SER A 38 -5.41 25.86 8.07
C SER A 38 -4.43 26.10 6.90
N SER A 39 -3.12 25.86 7.07
CA SER A 39 -2.10 26.04 6.01
C SER A 39 -1.14 24.86 5.89
N ILE A 40 -0.31 24.84 4.84
CA ILE A 40 0.73 23.83 4.59
C ILE A 40 0.12 22.40 4.51
N GLN A 41 0.73 21.42 5.16
CA GLN A 41 0.33 20.01 5.04
C GLN A 41 -0.98 19.70 5.76
N ALA A 42 -1.36 20.49 6.77
CA ALA A 42 -2.66 20.35 7.39
C ALA A 42 -3.77 20.61 6.35
N ARG A 43 -3.70 21.72 5.61
CA ARG A 43 -4.63 22.01 4.51
C ARG A 43 -4.68 20.87 3.49
N ASN A 44 -3.54 20.31 3.11
CA ASN A 44 -3.49 19.18 2.18
C ASN A 44 -4.21 17.94 2.74
N LEU A 45 -4.04 17.61 4.02
CA LEU A 45 -4.77 16.51 4.66
C LEU A 45 -6.29 16.74 4.66
N GLY A 46 -6.72 17.96 5.01
CA GLY A 46 -8.14 18.31 5.00
C GLY A 46 -8.75 18.25 3.59
N ARG A 47 -8.00 18.67 2.57
CA ARG A 47 -8.41 18.54 1.16
C ARG A 47 -8.41 17.10 0.68
N ALA A 48 -7.48 16.27 1.14
CA ALA A 48 -7.48 14.84 0.81
C ALA A 48 -8.74 14.15 1.35
N LEU A 49 -9.16 14.47 2.59
CA LEU A 49 -10.43 13.99 3.14
C LEU A 49 -11.62 14.45 2.30
N GLU A 50 -11.67 15.73 1.93
CA GLU A 50 -12.74 16.29 1.09
C GLU A 50 -12.89 15.55 -0.24
N VAL A 51 -11.79 15.38 -0.96
CA VAL A 51 -11.78 14.69 -2.26
C VAL A 51 -12.20 13.23 -2.10
N TRP A 52 -11.72 12.57 -1.04
CA TRP A 52 -12.08 11.19 -0.75
C TRP A 52 -13.58 11.03 -0.43
N GLU A 53 -14.12 11.86 0.44
CA GLU A 53 -15.55 11.84 0.78
C GLU A 53 -16.44 12.16 -0.42
N ASN A 54 -16.04 13.12 -1.25
CA ASN A 54 -16.74 13.45 -2.49
C ASN A 54 -16.75 12.25 -3.44
N ALA A 55 -15.62 11.55 -3.61
CA ALA A 55 -15.56 10.34 -4.44
C ALA A 55 -16.48 9.22 -3.91
N LEU A 56 -16.53 9.03 -2.59
CA LEU A 56 -17.34 7.99 -1.95
C LEU A 56 -18.85 8.30 -1.96
N THR A 57 -19.23 9.58 -1.93
CA THR A 57 -20.64 10.00 -1.83
C THR A 57 -21.23 10.48 -3.15
N ASP A 58 -20.44 10.57 -4.22
CA ASP A 58 -20.92 10.92 -5.55
C ASP A 58 -21.93 9.86 -6.05
N ARG A 59 -23.14 10.33 -6.37
CA ARG A 59 -24.23 9.48 -6.89
C ARG A 59 -23.88 8.79 -8.21
N LYS A 60 -22.93 9.33 -8.98
CA LYS A 60 -22.44 8.71 -10.22
C LYS A 60 -21.52 7.51 -9.97
N ARG A 61 -21.08 7.29 -8.72
CA ARG A 61 -20.18 6.20 -8.30
C ARG A 61 -18.95 6.10 -9.21
N PRO A 62 -18.04 7.09 -9.16
CA PRO A 62 -16.81 7.04 -9.96
C PRO A 62 -15.99 5.79 -9.61
N THR A 63 -15.33 5.21 -10.60
CA THR A 63 -14.41 4.09 -10.38
C THR A 63 -13.18 4.57 -9.62
N ILE A 64 -12.88 3.95 -8.47
CA ILE A 64 -11.74 4.31 -7.62
C ILE A 64 -10.58 3.36 -7.88
N LEU A 65 -9.48 3.92 -8.42
CA LEU A 65 -8.21 3.22 -8.65
C LEU A 65 -7.25 3.55 -7.50
N LEU A 66 -6.87 2.54 -6.72
CA LEU A 66 -5.91 2.67 -5.63
C LEU A 66 -4.49 2.33 -6.13
N GLY A 67 -3.64 3.35 -6.26
CA GLY A 67 -2.23 3.21 -6.58
C GLY A 67 -1.36 3.09 -5.32
N LEU A 68 -0.51 2.06 -5.24
CA LEU A 68 0.31 1.75 -4.08
C LEU A 68 1.80 1.75 -4.42
N ALA A 69 2.58 2.48 -3.63
CA ALA A 69 4.03 2.56 -3.73
C ALA A 69 4.67 2.72 -2.35
N GLY A 70 5.97 2.40 -2.25
CA GLY A 70 6.71 2.45 -0.99
C GLY A 70 6.44 1.26 -0.06
N PRO A 71 6.97 1.30 1.17
CA PRO A 71 6.95 0.16 2.10
C PRO A 71 5.69 0.12 2.97
N LEU A 72 4.50 0.22 2.37
CA LEU A 72 3.24 0.42 3.12
C LEU A 72 2.92 -0.73 4.11
N ILE A 73 3.24 -1.97 3.75
CA ILE A 73 2.97 -3.13 4.62
C ILE A 73 3.97 -3.19 5.78
N ALA A 74 5.26 -2.97 5.51
CA ALA A 74 6.27 -2.78 6.55
C ALA A 74 5.92 -1.61 7.50
N ALA A 75 5.34 -0.53 6.97
CA ALA A 75 4.85 0.62 7.75
C ALA A 75 3.55 0.34 8.54
N GLY A 76 3.02 -0.89 8.51
CA GLY A 76 1.85 -1.28 9.30
C GLY A 76 0.49 -0.96 8.65
N LEU A 77 0.45 -0.52 7.38
CA LEU A 77 -0.79 -0.13 6.70
C LEU A 77 -1.53 -1.31 6.05
N ARG A 78 -1.04 -2.55 6.19
CA ARG A 78 -1.63 -3.75 5.57
C ARG A 78 -3.13 -3.87 5.85
N LYS A 79 -3.55 -3.70 7.11
CA LYS A 79 -4.95 -3.82 7.50
C LYS A 79 -5.81 -2.72 6.86
N VAL A 80 -5.31 -1.48 6.84
CA VAL A 80 -6.00 -0.35 6.21
C VAL A 80 -6.26 -0.65 4.73
N LEU A 81 -5.23 -1.10 4.00
CA LEU A 81 -5.34 -1.47 2.59
C LEU A 81 -6.32 -2.63 2.36
N ARG A 82 -6.27 -3.66 3.20
CA ARG A 82 -7.20 -4.79 3.15
C ARG A 82 -8.63 -4.33 3.39
N ASP A 83 -8.88 -3.51 4.40
CA ASP A 83 -10.21 -3.04 4.78
C ASP A 83 -10.81 -2.13 3.70
N LEU A 84 -10.01 -1.30 3.03
CA LEU A 84 -10.47 -0.49 1.89
C LEU A 84 -11.10 -1.37 0.79
N ILE A 85 -10.48 -2.51 0.49
CA ILE A 85 -11.00 -3.50 -0.46
C ILE A 85 -12.24 -4.20 0.12
N ASP A 86 -12.17 -4.63 1.37
CA ASP A 86 -13.24 -5.40 2.02
C ASP A 86 -14.55 -4.59 2.15
N TRP A 87 -14.43 -3.29 2.41
CA TRP A 87 -15.55 -2.36 2.52
C TRP A 87 -16.04 -1.84 1.16
N GLY A 88 -15.43 -2.27 0.04
CA GLY A 88 -15.83 -1.84 -1.30
C GLY A 88 -15.55 -0.36 -1.57
N LEU A 89 -14.54 0.21 -0.91
CA LEU A 89 -14.14 1.61 -1.06
C LEU A 89 -13.17 1.82 -2.24
N VAL A 90 -12.69 0.73 -2.85
CA VAL A 90 -11.82 0.75 -4.03
C VAL A 90 -12.28 -0.30 -5.03
N ASP A 91 -12.23 0.03 -6.32
CA ASP A 91 -12.68 -0.87 -7.39
C ASP A 91 -11.49 -1.58 -8.07
N VAL A 92 -10.29 -1.00 -8.05
CA VAL A 92 -9.08 -1.55 -8.67
C VAL A 92 -7.86 -1.20 -7.83
N VAL A 93 -6.91 -2.14 -7.72
CA VAL A 93 -5.60 -1.90 -7.07
C VAL A 93 -4.49 -2.00 -8.10
N VAL A 94 -3.59 -1.01 -8.11
CA VAL A 94 -2.33 -1.03 -8.86
C VAL A 94 -1.19 -0.89 -7.88
N SER A 95 -0.29 -1.87 -7.83
CA SER A 95 0.73 -1.99 -6.79
C SER A 95 2.09 -2.38 -7.36
N THR A 96 3.16 -2.10 -6.62
CA THR A 96 4.45 -2.76 -6.86
C THR A 96 4.38 -4.23 -6.46
N GLY A 97 5.28 -5.06 -7.02
CA GLY A 97 5.43 -6.46 -6.64
C GLY A 97 5.79 -6.61 -5.16
N ALA A 98 6.65 -5.72 -4.64
CA ALA A 98 7.13 -5.73 -3.26
C ALA A 98 6.00 -5.60 -2.23
N ILE A 99 4.99 -4.77 -2.46
CA ILE A 99 3.85 -4.65 -1.53
C ILE A 99 3.04 -5.94 -1.52
N MET A 100 2.73 -6.53 -2.68
CA MET A 100 1.96 -7.78 -2.71
C MET A 100 2.79 -8.97 -2.20
N TYR A 101 4.11 -8.94 -2.37
CA TYR A 101 5.02 -9.89 -1.73
C TYR A 101 4.93 -9.78 -0.21
N GLN A 102 5.01 -8.57 0.36
CA GLN A 102 4.91 -8.38 1.81
C GLN A 102 3.54 -8.78 2.37
N ASP A 103 2.46 -8.65 1.59
CA ASP A 103 1.15 -9.19 1.97
C ASP A 103 1.21 -10.71 2.09
N LEU A 104 1.78 -11.38 1.10
CA LEU A 104 1.94 -12.83 1.13
C LEU A 104 2.89 -13.28 2.26
N TYR A 105 4.03 -12.61 2.43
CA TYR A 105 4.98 -12.84 3.52
C TYR A 105 4.29 -12.84 4.88
N GLN A 106 3.51 -11.80 5.19
CA GLN A 106 2.76 -11.77 6.45
C GLN A 106 1.58 -12.75 6.46
N THR A 107 1.06 -13.18 5.31
CA THR A 107 0.03 -14.23 5.21
C THR A 107 0.56 -15.59 5.62
N VAL A 108 1.82 -15.89 5.27
CA VAL A 108 2.49 -17.16 5.60
C VAL A 108 3.23 -17.12 6.95
N GLY A 109 2.97 -16.11 7.79
CA GLY A 109 3.46 -16.02 9.17
C GLY A 109 4.67 -15.12 9.37
N GLY A 110 5.17 -14.48 8.30
CA GLY A 110 6.23 -13.47 8.37
C GLY A 110 5.83 -12.24 9.17
N ARG A 111 6.82 -11.56 9.75
CA ARG A 111 6.63 -10.33 10.53
C ARG A 111 7.66 -9.27 10.16
N HIS A 112 7.27 -8.03 10.37
CA HIS A 112 8.16 -6.87 10.32
C HIS A 112 8.44 -6.43 11.76
N TRP A 113 9.66 -6.00 12.01
CA TRP A 113 10.13 -5.67 13.35
C TRP A 113 10.59 -4.23 13.40
N LYS A 114 10.38 -3.56 14.54
CA LYS A 114 10.92 -2.21 14.74
C LYS A 114 12.44 -2.27 14.72
N GLY A 115 13.05 -1.36 13.97
CA GLY A 115 14.49 -1.20 13.86
C GLY A 115 14.91 0.25 13.99
N THR A 116 16.06 0.60 13.41
CA THR A 116 16.57 1.96 13.37
C THR A 116 17.23 2.25 12.02
N PRO A 117 17.11 3.47 11.48
CA PRO A 117 17.80 3.85 10.24
C PRO A 117 19.32 3.97 10.43
N ARG A 118 19.83 3.83 11.67
CA ARG A 118 21.25 3.92 12.03
C ARG A 118 21.90 2.54 12.26
N ALA A 119 21.23 1.45 11.88
CA ALA A 119 21.78 0.10 12.03
C ALA A 119 23.03 -0.10 11.16
N ASP A 120 23.96 -0.96 11.60
CA ASP A 120 25.09 -1.39 10.79
C ASP A 120 24.65 -2.50 9.83
N ASP A 121 24.64 -2.21 8.53
CA ASP A 121 24.23 -3.16 7.50
C ASP A 121 25.16 -4.38 7.41
N VAL A 122 26.42 -4.26 7.83
CA VAL A 122 27.38 -5.38 7.87
C VAL A 122 26.99 -6.35 8.97
N GLU A 123 26.63 -5.83 10.16
CA GLU A 123 26.13 -6.63 11.27
C GLU A 123 24.80 -7.29 10.90
N LEU A 124 23.82 -6.51 10.40
CA LEU A 124 22.52 -7.03 9.98
C LEU A 124 22.66 -8.16 8.97
N ARG A 125 23.52 -7.99 7.95
CA ARG A 125 23.82 -9.04 6.97
C ARG A 125 24.39 -10.30 7.62
N SER A 126 25.29 -10.17 8.59
CA SER A 126 25.88 -11.32 9.29
C SER A 126 24.83 -12.12 10.09
N LEU A 127 23.73 -11.47 10.46
CA LEU A 127 22.61 -12.03 11.20
C LEU A 127 21.43 -12.46 10.30
N TYR A 128 21.56 -12.35 8.97
CA TYR A 128 20.45 -12.60 8.03
C TYR A 128 19.22 -11.72 8.31
N LEU A 129 19.48 -10.44 8.56
CA LEU A 129 18.45 -9.43 8.73
C LEU A 129 18.52 -8.43 7.58
N ASP A 130 17.37 -8.22 6.96
CA ASP A 130 17.15 -7.14 6.00
C ASP A 130 16.58 -5.92 6.70
N ARG A 131 16.80 -4.72 6.17
CA ARG A 131 16.10 -3.51 6.63
C ARG A 131 15.40 -2.76 5.52
N ILE A 132 14.24 -2.23 5.88
CA ILE A 132 13.46 -1.28 5.13
C ILE A 132 13.41 -0.01 5.98
N TYR A 133 14.34 0.90 5.74
CA TYR A 133 14.54 2.11 6.55
C TYR A 133 14.75 1.80 8.04
N ASP A 134 13.73 1.99 8.88
CA ASP A 134 13.72 1.77 10.33
C ASP A 134 12.97 0.49 10.73
N THR A 135 12.77 -0.42 9.79
CA THR A 135 12.05 -1.68 9.97
C THR A 135 12.94 -2.84 9.57
N TYR A 136 13.05 -3.87 10.41
CA TYR A 136 13.79 -5.09 10.12
C TYR A 136 12.89 -6.20 9.61
N VAL A 137 13.48 -7.08 8.79
CA VAL A 137 12.84 -8.27 8.28
C VAL A 137 13.80 -9.46 8.40
N ASP A 138 13.21 -10.63 8.68
CA ASP A 138 13.93 -11.90 8.76
C ASP A 138 14.13 -12.45 7.35
N GLU A 139 15.38 -12.42 6.86
CA GLU A 139 15.71 -12.86 5.50
C GLU A 139 15.48 -14.36 5.32
N VAL A 140 15.66 -15.17 6.39
CA VAL A 140 15.37 -16.61 6.33
C VAL A 140 13.88 -16.82 6.04
N LYS A 141 13.00 -16.01 6.64
CA LYS A 141 11.56 -16.05 6.35
C LYS A 141 11.20 -15.50 4.97
N PHE A 142 11.96 -14.55 4.43
CA PHE A 142 11.83 -14.14 3.03
C PHE A 142 12.18 -15.28 2.08
N GLU A 143 13.31 -15.96 2.28
CA GLU A 143 13.68 -17.13 1.49
C GLU A 143 12.63 -18.25 1.55
N GLU A 144 12.08 -18.53 2.74
CA GLU A 144 10.98 -19.49 2.91
C GLU A 144 9.75 -19.09 2.07
N THR A 145 9.42 -17.80 2.05
CA THR A 145 8.30 -17.25 1.28
C THR A 145 8.56 -17.34 -0.22
N ASP A 146 9.78 -17.08 -0.68
CA ASP A 146 10.18 -17.19 -2.09
C ASP A 146 10.06 -18.64 -2.57
N ARG A 147 10.50 -19.59 -1.75
CA ARG A 147 10.34 -21.03 -2.02
C ARG A 147 8.88 -21.45 -2.00
N ALA A 148 8.06 -20.88 -1.12
CA ALA A 148 6.62 -21.12 -1.09
C ALA A 148 5.95 -20.65 -2.40
N ILE A 149 6.29 -19.45 -2.88
CA ILE A 149 5.84 -18.93 -4.19
C ILE A 149 6.28 -19.87 -5.31
N ALA A 150 7.54 -20.31 -5.32
CA ALA A 150 8.05 -21.24 -6.33
C ALA A 150 7.27 -22.56 -6.34
N ALA A 151 7.00 -23.12 -5.15
CA ALA A 151 6.24 -24.36 -4.99
C ALA A 151 4.78 -24.20 -5.42
N ALA A 152 4.13 -23.09 -5.04
CA ALA A 152 2.77 -22.77 -5.50
C ALA A 152 2.71 -22.67 -7.03
N THR A 153 3.71 -22.05 -7.66
CA THR A 153 3.75 -21.83 -9.11
C THR A 153 3.73 -23.13 -9.92
N GLU A 154 4.09 -24.28 -9.35
CA GLU A 154 3.94 -25.59 -10.01
C GLU A 154 2.48 -25.92 -10.37
N GLU A 155 1.50 -25.38 -9.63
CA GLU A 155 0.06 -25.54 -9.91
C GLU A 155 -0.49 -24.46 -10.85
N PHE A 156 0.31 -23.44 -11.19
CA PHE A 156 -0.10 -22.36 -12.07
C PHE A 156 0.10 -22.74 -13.54
N PRO A 157 -0.85 -22.42 -14.46
CA PRO A 157 -0.72 -22.78 -15.87
C PRO A 157 0.57 -22.27 -16.52
N ARG A 158 1.31 -23.16 -17.21
CA ARG A 158 2.53 -22.84 -17.98
C ARG A 158 2.19 -22.16 -19.30
N ARG A 159 1.73 -20.91 -19.22
CA ARG A 159 1.41 -20.04 -20.35
C ARG A 159 1.67 -18.58 -20.00
N PRO A 160 1.71 -17.66 -20.98
CA PRO A 160 1.63 -16.23 -20.69
C PRO A 160 0.42 -15.92 -19.79
N ALA A 161 0.66 -15.14 -18.75
CA ALA A 161 -0.36 -14.71 -17.80
C ALA A 161 -0.06 -13.29 -17.31
N SER A 162 -1.12 -12.58 -16.98
CA SER A 162 -1.03 -11.24 -16.38
C SER A 162 -0.69 -11.31 -14.89
N SER A 163 -0.14 -10.23 -14.33
CA SER A 163 0.04 -10.12 -12.87
C SER A 163 -1.29 -10.20 -12.12
N ARG A 164 -2.40 -9.77 -12.74
CA ARG A 164 -3.76 -9.96 -12.21
C ARG A 164 -4.11 -11.43 -12.02
N GLU A 165 -3.90 -12.26 -13.03
CA GLU A 165 -4.17 -13.70 -12.94
C GLU A 165 -3.27 -14.36 -11.88
N PHE A 166 -1.99 -13.99 -11.84
CA PHE A 166 -1.05 -14.57 -10.89
C PHE A 166 -1.36 -14.17 -9.44
N PHE A 167 -1.71 -12.90 -9.19
CA PHE A 167 -2.15 -12.45 -7.87
C PHE A 167 -3.48 -13.07 -7.44
N GLN A 168 -4.42 -13.25 -8.37
CA GLN A 168 -5.66 -13.97 -8.09
C GLN A 168 -5.37 -15.42 -7.69
N PHE A 169 -4.42 -16.07 -8.38
CA PHE A 169 -3.94 -17.40 -8.03
C PHE A 169 -3.33 -17.44 -6.62
N LEU A 170 -2.37 -16.56 -6.32
CA LEU A 170 -1.73 -16.50 -5.00
C LEU A 170 -2.75 -16.23 -3.87
N GLY A 171 -3.70 -15.31 -4.10
CA GLY A 171 -4.75 -15.00 -3.13
C GLY A 171 -5.70 -16.17 -2.85
N ARG A 172 -5.89 -17.08 -3.83
CA ARG A 172 -6.63 -18.34 -3.65
C ARG A 172 -5.77 -19.42 -2.99
N LYS A 173 -4.49 -19.48 -3.33
CA LYS A 173 -3.54 -20.48 -2.82
C LYS A 173 -3.27 -20.31 -1.33
N TYR A 174 -3.21 -19.08 -0.86
CA TYR A 174 -2.94 -18.73 0.54
C TYR A 174 -4.13 -17.97 1.14
N PRO A 175 -5.26 -18.65 1.41
CA PRO A 175 -6.46 -17.99 1.91
C PRO A 175 -6.24 -17.43 3.32
N SER A 176 -6.48 -16.13 3.49
CA SER A 176 -6.47 -15.48 4.80
C SER A 176 -7.49 -14.33 4.87
N THR A 177 -8.04 -14.08 6.05
CA THR A 177 -8.88 -12.92 6.35
C THR A 177 -8.07 -11.62 6.42
N ASP A 178 -6.78 -11.71 6.68
CA ASP A 178 -5.88 -10.56 6.82
C ASP A 178 -5.08 -10.24 5.55
N SER A 179 -5.14 -11.11 4.53
CA SER A 179 -4.50 -10.90 3.24
C SER A 179 -5.26 -9.91 2.36
N ILE A 180 -4.53 -8.98 1.76
CA ILE A 180 -5.00 -8.10 0.68
C ILE A 180 -5.39 -8.95 -0.53
N LEU A 181 -4.51 -9.86 -0.98
CA LEU A 181 -4.77 -10.69 -2.16
C LEU A 181 -5.97 -11.61 -1.97
N SER A 182 -6.10 -12.29 -0.83
CA SER A 182 -7.29 -13.12 -0.57
C SER A 182 -8.57 -12.29 -0.49
N THR A 183 -8.51 -11.10 0.10
CA THR A 183 -9.66 -10.19 0.17
C THR A 183 -10.07 -9.70 -1.20
N ALA A 184 -9.10 -9.33 -2.05
CA ALA A 184 -9.33 -8.95 -3.43
C ALA A 184 -10.00 -10.08 -4.24
N VAL A 185 -9.57 -11.33 -4.05
CA VAL A 185 -10.23 -12.52 -4.63
C VAL A 185 -11.68 -12.62 -4.18
N ARG A 186 -11.96 -12.53 -2.87
CA ARG A 186 -13.33 -12.65 -2.32
C ARG A 186 -14.25 -11.52 -2.79
N ARG A 187 -13.72 -10.31 -2.95
CA ARG A 187 -14.47 -9.11 -3.34
C ARG A 187 -14.50 -8.87 -4.86
N GLY A 188 -13.80 -9.68 -5.64
CA GLY A 188 -13.74 -9.52 -7.10
C GLY A 188 -12.95 -8.29 -7.56
N VAL A 189 -12.09 -7.72 -6.70
CA VAL A 189 -11.27 -6.54 -7.01
C VAL A 189 -9.99 -6.97 -7.73
N PRO A 190 -9.71 -6.51 -8.96
CA PRO A 190 -8.47 -6.85 -9.65
C PRO A 190 -7.27 -6.10 -9.06
N VAL A 191 -6.17 -6.83 -8.90
CA VAL A 191 -4.87 -6.28 -8.46
C VAL A 191 -3.89 -6.39 -9.61
N PHE A 192 -3.23 -5.30 -9.98
CA PHE A 192 -2.22 -5.28 -11.04
C PHE A 192 -0.86 -4.89 -10.47
N SER A 193 0.19 -5.50 -11.02
CA SER A 193 1.57 -4.99 -10.87
C SER A 193 2.28 -5.04 -12.23
N PRO A 194 2.58 -3.88 -12.83
CA PRO A 194 3.33 -3.83 -14.09
C PRO A 194 4.75 -4.39 -13.97
N ALA A 195 5.39 -4.20 -12.82
CA ALA A 195 6.73 -4.68 -12.50
C ALA A 195 6.69 -5.76 -11.40
N LEU A 196 5.93 -6.83 -11.65
CA LEU A 196 5.78 -7.94 -10.69
C LEU A 196 7.14 -8.57 -10.32
N ILE A 197 7.98 -8.79 -11.33
CA ILE A 197 9.28 -9.48 -11.19
C ILE A 197 10.34 -8.62 -10.49
N ASP A 198 10.13 -7.32 -10.36
CA ASP A 198 10.97 -6.42 -9.57
C ASP A 198 10.56 -6.50 -8.07
N SER A 199 10.63 -7.72 -7.55
CA SER A 199 10.34 -8.06 -6.15
C SER A 199 10.78 -9.50 -5.86
N SER A 200 10.72 -9.92 -4.60
CA SER A 200 10.99 -11.31 -4.21
C SER A 200 10.00 -12.33 -4.80
N ILE A 201 8.85 -11.90 -5.33
CA ILE A 201 8.02 -12.75 -6.21
C ILE A 201 8.82 -13.17 -7.45
N GLY A 202 9.58 -12.25 -8.05
CA GLY A 202 10.47 -12.55 -9.16
C GLY A 202 11.58 -13.53 -8.80
N ILE A 203 12.10 -13.46 -7.57
CA ILE A 203 13.06 -14.45 -7.04
C ILE A 203 12.40 -15.83 -6.97
N GLY A 204 11.23 -15.95 -6.36
CA GLY A 204 10.47 -17.20 -6.31
C GLY A 204 10.15 -17.78 -7.70
N LEU A 205 9.75 -16.93 -8.65
CA LEU A 205 9.53 -17.34 -10.05
C LEU A 205 10.82 -17.79 -10.75
N THR A 206 11.96 -17.19 -10.42
CA THR A 206 13.28 -17.59 -10.95
C THR A 206 13.69 -18.95 -10.41
N LEU A 207 13.46 -19.22 -9.12
CA LEU A 207 13.66 -20.54 -8.50
C LEU A 207 12.80 -21.61 -9.20
N TYR A 208 11.51 -21.31 -9.42
CA TYR A 208 10.61 -22.17 -10.18
C TYR A 208 11.13 -22.43 -11.60
N TYR A 209 11.54 -21.38 -12.32
CA TYR A 209 12.08 -21.50 -13.67
C TYR A 209 13.34 -22.38 -13.70
N GLN A 210 14.29 -22.16 -12.79
CA GLN A 210 15.55 -22.92 -12.74
C GLN A 210 15.29 -24.42 -12.53
N LYS A 211 14.39 -24.76 -11.60
CA LYS A 211 13.99 -26.14 -11.32
C LYS A 211 13.31 -26.80 -12.53
N ASN A 212 12.56 -26.04 -13.32
CA ASN A 212 11.73 -26.54 -14.41
C ASN A 212 12.31 -26.30 -15.82
N ARG A 213 13.53 -25.77 -15.94
CA ARG A 213 14.14 -25.35 -17.21
C ARG A 213 14.25 -26.48 -18.25
N ARG A 214 14.30 -27.73 -17.81
CA ARG A 214 14.39 -28.93 -18.66
C ARG A 214 13.06 -29.64 -18.87
N ARG A 215 11.97 -29.18 -18.23
CA ARG A 215 10.66 -29.78 -18.44
C ARG A 215 10.09 -29.26 -19.77
N PRO A 216 9.61 -30.16 -20.65
CA PRO A 216 9.01 -29.78 -21.92
C PRO A 216 7.85 -28.80 -21.73
#